data_AF-A0A022PZQ6-F1
#
_entry.id   AF-A0A022PZQ6-F1
#
_cell.length_a   1.000
_cell.length_b   1.000
_cell.length_c   1.000
_cell.angle_alpha   90.00
_cell.angle_beta   90.00
_cell.angle_gamma   90.00
#
_symmetry.space_group_name_H-M   'P 1'
#
loop_
_entity.id
_entity.type
_entity.pdbx_description
1 polymer ?
#
loop_
_entity_poly.entity_id
_entity_poly.type
_entity_poly.pdbx_seq_one_letter_code
_entity_poly.pdbx_strand_id
1 'polypeptide(L)'
;MSIVVEALGELLNFPETILSSPRTNDHGSHLHRGGAAAAMPADIIDAAKEYTFYVDVPGLSKSDIQVTVEEENTLVIKSNGKRKREDREEEGCKYIRLERRPPPQKLTRKFRLPENCNVSAVTAKCENGVLTVVVEKLPPPPKPKTVQVTIS
;
A
#
# COMPACT_ATOMS: atom_id res chain seq x y z
N MET A 1 -7.18 3.62 24.23
CA MET A 1 -6.06 3.18 23.36
C MET A 1 -5.79 4.21 22.26
N SER A 2 -5.52 5.47 22.61
CA SER A 2 -5.45 6.58 21.64
C SER A 2 -4.18 7.42 21.72
N ILE A 3 -3.15 6.94 22.41
CA ILE A 3 -1.93 7.72 22.69
C ILE A 3 -0.70 7.08 22.01
N VAL A 4 -0.76 5.79 21.67
CA VAL A 4 0.38 5.04 21.11
C VAL A 4 0.55 5.28 19.60
N VAL A 5 -0.51 5.67 18.88
CA VAL A 5 -0.46 5.89 17.43
C VAL A 5 0.11 7.28 17.09
N GLU A 6 -0.16 8.29 17.92
CA GLU A 6 0.40 9.65 17.75
C GLU A 6 1.91 9.66 18.02
N ALA A 7 2.36 8.99 19.08
CA ALA A 7 3.78 8.96 19.45
C ALA A 7 4.69 8.24 18.44
N LEU A 8 4.16 7.33 17.62
CA LEU A 8 4.94 6.63 16.59
C LEU A 8 5.11 7.46 15.30
N GLY A 9 4.20 8.40 15.04
CA GLY A 9 4.30 9.35 13.91
C GLY A 9 5.40 10.37 14.12
N GLU A 10 5.57 10.85 15.36
CA GLU A 10 6.61 11.82 15.72
C GLU A 10 8.03 11.22 15.70
N LEU A 11 8.18 9.91 15.94
CA LEU A 11 9.50 9.25 15.98
C LEU A 11 10.11 9.00 14.59
N LEU A 12 9.29 8.95 13.53
CA LEU A 12 9.73 8.55 12.18
C LEU A 12 9.37 9.57 11.07
N ASN A 13 8.86 10.74 11.43
CA ASN A 13 8.65 11.88 10.52
C ASN A 13 7.82 11.52 9.27
N PHE A 14 6.82 10.64 9.41
CA PHE A 14 5.95 10.23 8.31
C PHE A 14 4.94 11.34 7.96
N PRO A 15 4.72 11.65 6.67
CA PRO A 15 3.66 12.59 6.29
C PRO A 15 2.27 12.00 6.63
N GLU A 16 1.43 12.76 7.34
CA GLU A 16 0.08 12.36 7.79
C GLU A 16 -0.86 11.92 6.66
N THR A 17 -0.58 12.37 5.44
CA THR A 17 -1.35 12.02 4.24
C THR A 17 -1.27 10.54 3.87
N ILE A 18 -0.20 9.84 4.25
CA ILE A 18 -0.06 8.39 4.00
C ILE A 18 -0.81 7.57 5.07
N LEU A 19 -1.00 8.14 6.27
CA LEU A 19 -1.64 7.48 7.41
C LEU A 19 -3.14 7.79 7.54
N SER A 20 -3.64 8.89 6.97
CA SER A 20 -5.04 9.29 7.08
C SER A 20 -5.90 8.77 5.92
N SER A 21 -6.61 7.68 6.18
CA SER A 21 -7.85 7.36 5.43
C SER A 21 -8.95 8.37 5.81
N PRO A 22 -9.65 9.01 4.86
CA PRO A 22 -10.79 9.86 5.18
C PRO A 22 -11.92 9.02 5.78
N ARG A 23 -12.47 9.49 6.91
CA ARG A 23 -13.68 8.93 7.52
C ARG A 23 -14.89 9.41 6.73
N THR A 24 -15.37 8.61 5.78
CA THR A 24 -16.73 8.75 5.27
C THR A 24 -17.65 7.90 6.14
N ASN A 25 -18.63 8.55 6.78
CA ASN A 25 -19.77 7.88 7.39
C ASN A 25 -20.61 7.32 6.24
N ASP A 26 -20.46 6.03 5.92
CA ASP A 26 -21.44 5.30 5.12
C ASP A 26 -21.98 4.12 5.93
N HIS A 27 -23.30 4.05 5.99
CA HIS A 27 -24.07 3.07 6.75
C HIS A 27 -24.12 1.75 5.96
N GLY A 28 -23.06 0.96 6.07
CA GLY A 28 -22.99 -0.39 5.52
C GLY A 28 -22.19 -1.29 6.45
N SER A 29 -22.89 -2.10 7.25
CA SER A 29 -22.32 -3.00 8.23
C SER A 29 -21.42 -4.08 7.60
N HIS A 30 -20.10 -3.90 7.67
CA HIS A 30 -19.21 -4.96 8.18
C HIS A 30 -17.89 -4.39 8.69
N LEU A 31 -17.72 -4.56 10.00
CA LEU A 31 -16.56 -4.26 10.82
C LEU A 31 -15.23 -4.73 10.20
N HIS A 32 -14.31 -3.80 9.93
CA HIS A 32 -12.88 -4.05 10.12
C HIS A 32 -12.20 -2.84 10.78
N ARG A 33 -12.67 -2.56 12.00
CA ARG A 33 -11.95 -1.77 13.00
C ARG A 33 -10.94 -2.71 13.68
N GLY A 34 -9.65 -2.42 13.53
CA GLY A 34 -8.55 -2.94 14.36
C GLY A 34 -8.43 -4.46 14.49
N GLY A 35 -7.51 -5.08 13.76
CA GLY A 35 -7.14 -6.49 13.96
C GLY A 35 -7.36 -7.41 12.75
N ALA A 36 -7.33 -6.91 11.53
CA ALA A 36 -7.03 -7.76 10.38
C ALA A 36 -5.51 -7.78 10.24
N ALA A 37 -4.87 -8.90 10.53
CA ALA A 37 -3.49 -9.06 10.12
C ALA A 37 -3.40 -8.81 8.61
N ALA A 38 -2.70 -7.75 8.23
CA ALA A 38 -2.59 -7.29 6.85
C ALA A 38 -2.18 -8.47 5.97
N ALA A 39 -3.06 -8.88 5.07
CA ALA A 39 -2.86 -10.11 4.34
C ALA A 39 -1.86 -9.95 3.17
N MET A 40 -1.36 -8.72 2.97
CA MET A 40 -0.15 -8.36 2.24
C MET A 40 0.60 -7.30 3.05
N PRO A 41 1.55 -7.64 3.94
CA PRO A 41 2.43 -6.67 4.61
C PRO A 41 3.09 -5.74 3.60
N ALA A 42 3.35 -4.49 4.01
CA ALA A 42 3.96 -3.53 3.10
C ALA A 42 4.83 -2.50 3.83
N ASP A 43 5.97 -2.19 3.22
CA ASP A 43 6.87 -1.11 3.60
C ASP A 43 6.87 -0.03 2.51
N ILE A 44 7.03 1.23 2.91
CA ILE A 44 7.02 2.38 1.99
C ILE A 44 8.27 3.22 2.27
N ILE A 45 9.07 3.46 1.23
CA ILE A 45 10.21 4.36 1.29
C ILE A 45 9.84 5.65 0.58
N ASP A 46 10.00 6.76 1.28
CA ASP A 46 9.99 8.10 0.72
C ASP A 46 11.45 8.49 0.38
N ALA A 47 11.81 8.44 -0.90
CA ALA A 47 13.12 8.86 -1.39
C ALA A 47 13.04 10.23 -2.07
N ALA A 48 14.19 10.84 -2.36
CA ALA A 48 14.23 12.19 -2.95
C ALA A 48 13.48 12.30 -4.30
N LYS A 49 13.46 11.23 -5.10
CA LYS A 49 12.91 11.22 -6.46
C LYS A 49 11.68 10.35 -6.64
N GLU A 50 11.34 9.50 -5.68
CA GLU A 50 10.29 8.49 -5.84
C GLU A 50 9.76 8.02 -4.49
N TYR A 51 8.59 7.39 -4.53
CA TYR A 51 8.07 6.53 -3.47
C TYR A 51 8.18 5.07 -3.91
N THR A 52 8.73 4.22 -3.06
CA THR A 52 8.88 2.78 -3.33
C THR A 52 8.07 1.98 -2.32
N PHE A 53 7.18 1.12 -2.81
CA PHE A 53 6.34 0.23 -2.01
C PHE A 53 6.85 -1.19 -2.16
N TYR A 54 7.23 -1.82 -1.05
CA TYR A 54 7.54 -3.25 -0.99
C TYR A 54 6.35 -3.97 -0.38
N VAL A 55 5.75 -4.91 -1.10
CA VAL A 55 4.52 -5.60 -0.68
C VAL A 55 4.71 -7.10 -0.75
N ASP A 56 4.52 -7.75 0.39
CA ASP A 56 4.68 -9.20 0.52
C ASP A 56 3.49 -9.94 -0.11
N VAL A 57 3.77 -10.63 -1.21
CA VAL A 57 2.82 -11.42 -2.01
C VAL A 57 3.29 -12.88 -2.25
N PRO A 58 3.88 -13.58 -1.26
CA PRO A 58 4.41 -14.93 -1.48
C PRO A 58 3.33 -15.90 -1.94
N GLY A 59 3.65 -16.73 -2.94
CA GLY A 59 2.75 -17.75 -3.47
C GLY A 59 1.62 -17.22 -4.36
N LEU A 60 1.66 -15.95 -4.76
CA LEU A 60 0.80 -15.41 -5.83
C LEU A 60 1.56 -15.37 -7.16
N SER A 61 0.87 -15.69 -8.25
CA SER A 61 1.43 -15.51 -9.59
C SER A 61 1.35 -14.03 -9.99
N LYS A 62 2.22 -13.59 -10.91
CA LYS A 62 2.20 -12.21 -11.42
C LYS A 62 0.85 -11.86 -12.07
N SER A 63 0.25 -12.80 -12.77
CA SER A 63 -1.07 -12.65 -13.41
C SER A 63 -2.22 -12.48 -12.42
N ASP A 64 -2.05 -12.90 -11.18
CA ASP A 64 -3.08 -12.74 -10.14
C ASP A 64 -3.04 -11.37 -9.46
N ILE A 65 -2.00 -10.57 -9.72
CA ILE A 65 -1.75 -9.28 -9.07
C ILE A 65 -2.13 -8.16 -10.04
N GLN A 66 -2.99 -7.27 -9.57
CA GLN A 66 -3.37 -6.06 -10.28
C GLN A 66 -2.92 -4.84 -9.49
N VAL A 67 -2.23 -3.92 -10.17
CA VAL A 67 -1.80 -2.63 -9.62
C VAL A 67 -2.45 -1.53 -10.45
N THR A 68 -3.20 -0.65 -9.80
CA THR A 68 -3.95 0.45 -10.45
C THR A 68 -3.84 1.70 -9.61
N VAL A 69 -3.91 2.87 -10.23
CA VAL A 69 -4.18 4.12 -9.53
C VAL A 69 -5.64 4.48 -9.82
N GLU A 70 -6.45 4.52 -8.76
CA GLU A 70 -7.86 4.92 -8.80
C GLU A 70 -8.00 6.42 -8.51
N GLU A 71 -9.24 6.89 -8.36
CA GLU A 71 -9.57 8.27 -8.00
C GLU A 71 -8.83 8.73 -6.72
N GLU A 72 -8.71 10.05 -6.57
CA GLU A 72 -8.02 10.69 -5.44
C GLU A 72 -6.54 10.29 -5.26
N ASN A 73 -5.87 9.93 -6.36
CA ASN A 73 -4.48 9.45 -6.36
C ASN A 73 -4.28 8.23 -5.45
N THR A 74 -5.23 7.29 -5.46
CA THR A 74 -5.14 6.10 -4.61
C THR A 74 -4.47 4.95 -5.36
N LEU A 75 -3.27 4.55 -4.94
CA LEU A 75 -2.64 3.32 -5.39
C LEU A 75 -3.36 2.10 -4.79
N VAL A 76 -3.86 1.23 -5.66
CA VAL A 76 -4.62 0.04 -5.31
C VAL A 76 -3.91 -1.20 -5.82
N ILE A 77 -3.61 -2.11 -4.89
CA ILE A 77 -3.01 -3.41 -5.15
C ILE A 77 -4.03 -4.47 -4.80
N LYS A 78 -4.48 -5.22 -5.80
CA LYS A 78 -5.50 -6.28 -5.69
C LYS A 78 -4.88 -7.62 -6.04
N SER A 79 -5.24 -8.68 -5.30
CA SER A 79 -5.04 -10.06 -5.71
C SER A 79 -6.37 -10.69 -6.07
N ASN A 80 -6.45 -11.23 -7.29
CA ASN A 80 -7.59 -12.02 -7.74
C ASN A 80 -7.37 -13.53 -7.52
N GLY A 81 -6.13 -13.93 -7.23
CA GLY A 81 -5.75 -15.29 -6.90
C GLY A 81 -5.77 -15.57 -5.40
N LYS A 82 -5.95 -16.86 -5.07
CA LYS A 82 -5.74 -17.40 -3.73
C LYS A 82 -4.28 -17.87 -3.64
N ARG A 83 -3.58 -17.58 -2.55
CA ARG A 83 -2.34 -18.33 -2.25
C ARG A 83 -2.74 -19.80 -2.22
N LYS A 84 -2.19 -20.64 -3.10
CA LYS A 84 -2.58 -22.05 -3.12
C LYS A 84 -2.20 -22.66 -1.78
N ARG A 85 -3.21 -23.20 -1.11
CA ARG A 85 -3.05 -24.20 -0.07
C ARG A 85 -3.39 -25.51 -0.75
N GLU A 86 -2.52 -26.51 -0.66
CA GLU A 86 -2.86 -27.82 -1.21
C GLU A 86 -3.99 -28.38 -0.35
N ASP A 87 -5.20 -28.34 -0.88
CA ASP A 87 -6.27 -29.18 -0.38
C ASP A 87 -5.92 -30.60 -0.85
N ARG A 88 -5.03 -31.26 -0.09
CA ARG A 88 -4.76 -32.68 -0.33
C ARG A 88 -5.96 -33.45 0.20
N GLU A 89 -6.97 -33.57 -0.65
CA GLU A 89 -8.02 -34.58 -0.56
C GLU A 89 -7.50 -35.97 -0.97
N GLU A 90 -6.18 -36.15 -1.10
CA GLU A 90 -5.57 -37.48 -1.21
C GLU A 90 -5.78 -38.25 0.10
N GLU A 91 -6.37 -39.43 0.00
CA GLU A 91 -6.52 -40.35 1.12
C GLU A 91 -5.18 -40.55 1.84
N GLY A 92 -5.12 -40.14 3.11
CA GLY A 92 -3.94 -40.29 3.96
C GLY A 92 -3.14 -39.01 4.25
N CYS A 93 -3.44 -37.89 3.59
CA CYS A 93 -2.77 -36.61 3.90
C CYS A 93 -3.56 -35.79 4.94
N LYS A 94 -2.89 -35.36 6.02
CA LYS A 94 -3.45 -34.40 6.99
C LYS A 94 -2.45 -33.33 7.40
N TYR A 95 -2.94 -32.10 7.57
CA TYR A 95 -2.15 -31.05 8.17
C TYR A 95 -1.86 -31.35 9.64
N ILE A 96 -0.58 -31.40 10.03
CA ILE A 96 -0.17 -31.53 11.44
C ILE A 96 -0.13 -30.17 12.13
N ARG A 97 0.21 -29.10 11.38
CA ARG A 97 0.36 -27.74 11.88
C ARG A 97 0.05 -26.72 10.79
N LEU A 98 -0.61 -25.63 11.17
CA LEU A 98 -1.00 -24.54 10.29
C LEU A 98 -0.63 -23.20 10.91
N GLU A 99 0.41 -22.57 10.38
CA GLU A 99 0.88 -21.26 10.85
C GLU A 99 0.59 -20.16 9.83
N ARG A 100 0.65 -20.53 8.54
CA ARG A 100 0.26 -19.67 7.44
C ARG A 100 -1.23 -19.40 7.56
N ARG A 101 -1.60 -18.11 7.59
CA ARG A 101 -3.01 -17.72 7.59
C ARG A 101 -3.71 -18.27 6.36
N PRO A 102 -4.93 -18.81 6.49
CA PRO A 102 -5.73 -19.17 5.33
C PRO A 102 -5.90 -17.93 4.47
N PRO A 103 -5.58 -18.01 3.17
CA PRO A 103 -5.63 -16.84 2.31
C PRO A 103 -7.10 -16.43 2.14
N PRO A 104 -7.47 -15.16 2.38
CA PRO A 104 -8.75 -14.67 1.92
C PRO A 104 -8.79 -14.78 0.40
N GLN A 105 -9.99 -14.96 -0.15
CA GLN A 105 -10.14 -15.22 -1.59
C GLN A 105 -9.63 -14.06 -2.47
N LYS A 106 -9.65 -12.84 -1.93
CA LYS A 106 -9.19 -11.61 -2.57
C LYS A 106 -8.48 -10.75 -1.54
N LEU A 107 -7.33 -10.21 -1.92
CA LEU A 107 -6.55 -9.28 -1.09
C LEU A 107 -6.60 -7.91 -1.73
N THR A 108 -6.81 -6.86 -0.94
CA THR A 108 -6.74 -5.48 -1.43
C THR A 108 -5.96 -4.63 -0.44
N ARG A 109 -4.97 -3.88 -0.93
CA ARG A 109 -4.31 -2.80 -0.21
C ARG A 109 -4.51 -1.51 -1.00
N LYS A 110 -4.79 -0.43 -0.27
CA LYS A 110 -4.95 0.92 -0.82
C LYS A 110 -3.99 1.85 -0.10
N PHE A 111 -3.30 2.70 -0.86
CA PHE A 111 -2.40 3.72 -0.36
C PHE A 111 -2.74 5.04 -1.03
N ARG A 112 -2.99 6.09 -0.24
CA ARG A 112 -3.16 7.43 -0.78
C ARG A 112 -1.80 7.99 -1.14
N LEU A 113 -1.60 8.33 -2.41
CA LEU A 113 -0.35 8.90 -2.88
C LEU A 113 -0.31 10.41 -2.58
N PRO A 114 0.85 10.95 -2.19
CA PRO A 114 1.06 12.39 -2.10
C PRO A 114 0.83 13.11 -3.44
N GLU A 115 0.46 14.39 -3.38
CA GLU A 115 0.14 15.19 -4.57
C GLU A 115 1.31 15.35 -5.55
N ASN A 116 2.55 15.26 -5.05
CA ASN A 116 3.75 15.35 -5.87
C ASN A 116 4.09 14.04 -6.61
N CYS A 117 3.19 13.06 -6.68
CA CYS A 117 3.42 11.82 -7.42
C CYS A 117 3.13 11.98 -8.91
N ASN A 118 4.03 11.46 -9.75
CA ASN A 118 3.79 11.28 -11.17
C ASN A 118 3.04 9.95 -11.41
N VAL A 119 1.72 9.99 -11.29
CA VAL A 119 0.85 8.81 -11.48
C VAL A 119 0.87 8.24 -12.91
N SER A 120 1.36 8.99 -13.90
CA SER A 120 1.50 8.49 -15.27
C SER A 120 2.70 7.54 -15.46
N ALA A 121 3.66 7.55 -14.53
CA ALA A 121 4.91 6.81 -14.60
C ALA A 121 5.05 5.80 -13.45
N VAL A 122 3.98 5.05 -13.15
CA VAL A 122 4.04 3.97 -12.16
C VAL A 122 4.63 2.72 -12.77
N THR A 123 5.63 2.14 -12.12
CA THR A 123 6.21 0.85 -12.52
C THR A 123 6.06 -0.19 -11.42
N ALA A 124 5.98 -1.46 -11.80
CA ALA A 124 5.83 -2.55 -10.85
C ALA A 124 6.62 -3.77 -11.28
N LYS A 125 7.24 -4.45 -10.30
CA LYS A 125 7.99 -5.69 -10.50
C LYS A 125 7.65 -6.65 -9.38
N CYS A 126 7.49 -7.94 -9.69
CA CYS A 126 7.30 -8.97 -8.68
C CYS A 126 8.41 -10.02 -8.81
N GLU A 127 9.20 -10.18 -7.75
CA GLU A 127 10.32 -11.12 -7.68
C GLU A 127 10.39 -11.74 -6.29
N ASN A 128 10.66 -13.04 -6.24
CA ASN A 128 10.85 -13.79 -4.99
C ASN A 128 9.72 -13.60 -3.95
N GLY A 129 8.48 -13.41 -4.41
CA GLY A 129 7.32 -13.22 -3.54
C GLY A 129 7.12 -11.80 -3.02
N VAL A 130 7.89 -10.83 -3.51
CA VAL A 130 7.76 -9.40 -3.17
C VAL A 130 7.37 -8.60 -4.41
N LEU A 131 6.29 -7.83 -4.29
CA LEU A 131 5.87 -6.84 -5.28
C LEU A 131 6.51 -5.50 -4.91
N THR A 132 7.35 -4.98 -5.80
CA THR A 132 7.90 -3.62 -5.72
C THR A 132 7.11 -2.71 -6.66
N VAL A 133 6.52 -1.63 -6.13
CA VAL A 133 5.87 -0.59 -6.93
C VAL A 133 6.63 0.70 -6.74
N VAL A 134 7.01 1.36 -7.83
CA VAL A 134 7.73 2.64 -7.82
C VAL A 134 6.84 3.72 -8.43
N VAL A 135 6.73 4.84 -7.72
CA VAL A 135 6.00 6.03 -8.15
C VAL A 135 6.97 7.21 -8.12
N GLU A 136 7.37 7.70 -9.29
CA GLU A 136 8.25 8.87 -9.39
C GLU A 136 7.58 10.13 -8.81
N LYS A 137 8.40 11.06 -8.31
CA LYS A 137 7.96 12.39 -7.91
C LYS A 137 8.01 13.36 -9.07
N LEU A 138 7.03 14.24 -9.15
CA LEU A 138 7.05 15.38 -10.04
C LEU A 138 8.22 16.32 -9.67
N PRO A 139 8.82 17.00 -10.65
CA PRO A 139 9.84 18.01 -10.38
C PRO A 139 9.31 19.06 -9.40
N PRO A 140 10.14 19.57 -8.47
CA PRO A 140 9.73 20.61 -7.56
C PRO A 140 9.27 21.84 -8.35
N PRO A 141 8.22 22.54 -7.91
CA PRO A 141 7.79 23.77 -8.56
C PRO A 141 8.93 24.79 -8.57
N PRO A 142 9.04 25.62 -9.62
CA PRO A 142 10.07 26.65 -9.68
C PRO A 142 9.97 27.58 -8.47
N LYS A 143 11.12 27.84 -7.83
CA LYS A 143 11.17 28.74 -6.67
C LYS A 143 10.71 30.15 -7.11
N PRO A 144 9.82 30.81 -6.34
CA PRO A 144 9.41 32.17 -6.66
C PRO A 144 10.62 33.10 -6.65
N LYS A 145 10.77 33.91 -7.71
CA LYS A 145 11.82 34.93 -7.78
C LYS A 145 11.29 36.18 -7.07
N THR A 146 11.94 36.60 -5.99
CA THR A 146 11.68 37.91 -5.39
C THR A 146 12.21 38.99 -6.33
N VAL A 147 11.32 39.85 -6.82
CA VAL A 147 11.69 41.04 -7.59
C VAL A 147 11.62 42.23 -6.66
N GLN A 148 12.71 42.99 -6.57
CA GLN A 148 12.69 44.28 -5.86
C GLN A 148 11.96 45.31 -6.73
N VAL A 149 10.96 45.97 -6.16
CA VAL A 149 10.22 47.04 -6.81
C VAL A 149 10.67 48.37 -6.23
N THR A 150 11.21 49.25 -7.06
CA THR A 150 11.61 50.60 -6.66
C THR A 150 10.38 51.50 -6.61
N ILE A 151 10.20 52.21 -5.50
CA ILE A 151 9.13 53.19 -5.33
C ILE A 151 9.62 54.53 -5.91
N SER A 152 8.82 55.14 -6.79
CA SER A 152 9.03 56.46 -7.39
C SER A 152 8.17 57.53 -6.71
#